data_AF-A0A2P1G852-F1
#
_entry.id   AF-A0A2P1G852-F1
#
_cell.length_a   1.000
_cell.length_b   1.000
_cell.length_c   1.000
_cell.angle_alpha   90.00
_cell.angle_beta   90.00
_cell.angle_gamma   90.00
#
_symmetry.space_group_name_H-M   'P 1'
#
loop_
_entity.id
_entity.type
_entity.pdbx_description
1 polymer ?
#
loop_
_entity_poly.entity_id
_entity_poly.type
_entity_poly.pdbx_seq_one_letter_code
_entity_poly.pdbx_strand_id
1 'polypeptide(L)'
;MNLDFKPQNLQNLKEEIKNTKKVPGKLSRAKCETVIQALMKKKKIEKLDIVMGLISIIAQSGGTNKSAGTNLEHSIKNHTLNAGEIKATIKEIEPKATFRQFCREMQNEIQAYAQELEIEGDLSMQARNDMPEVSMVEATWCSNFQTDNPCCPKKIREWLKTNQQNRFNC
;
A
#
# COMPACT_ATOMS: atom_id res chain seq x y z
N MET A 1 -18.94 -44.46 4.47
CA MET A 1 -18.03 -43.87 5.48
C MET A 1 -18.78 -42.69 6.09
N ASN A 2 -19.36 -42.85 7.29
CA ASN A 2 -20.08 -41.77 7.96
C ASN A 2 -19.06 -40.82 8.60
N LEU A 3 -19.00 -39.60 8.09
CA LEU A 3 -18.22 -38.53 8.70
C LEU A 3 -19.03 -37.97 9.87
N ASP A 4 -18.68 -38.39 11.07
CA ASP A 4 -19.33 -37.96 12.31
C ASP A 4 -18.95 -36.49 12.60
N PHE A 5 -19.83 -35.57 12.21
CA PHE A 5 -19.61 -34.13 12.31
C PHE A 5 -19.93 -33.64 13.72
N LYS A 6 -18.90 -33.33 14.52
CA LYS A 6 -19.06 -32.81 15.89
C LYS A 6 -18.88 -31.29 15.94
N PRO A 7 -19.93 -30.50 16.31
CA PRO A 7 -19.89 -29.04 16.34
C PRO A 7 -18.78 -28.43 17.19
N GLN A 8 -18.36 -29.11 18.26
CA GLN A 8 -17.27 -28.66 19.14
C GLN A 8 -15.93 -28.53 18.40
N ASN A 9 -15.70 -29.35 17.36
CA ASN A 9 -14.48 -29.29 16.55
C ASN A 9 -14.43 -28.02 15.66
N LEU A 10 -15.59 -27.44 15.32
CA LEU A 10 -15.65 -26.22 14.51
C LEU A 10 -15.23 -24.98 15.28
N GLN A 11 -15.51 -24.90 16.57
CA GLN A 11 -15.19 -23.71 17.35
C GLN A 11 -13.66 -23.59 17.54
N ASN A 12 -13.00 -24.71 17.82
CA ASN A 12 -11.54 -24.78 17.89
C ASN A 12 -10.91 -24.48 16.52
N LEU A 13 -11.45 -25.03 15.42
CA LEU A 13 -11.01 -24.68 14.07
C LEU A 13 -11.20 -23.19 13.76
N LYS A 14 -12.32 -22.58 14.18
CA LYS A 14 -12.58 -21.15 13.97
C LYS A 14 -11.57 -20.28 14.71
N GLU A 15 -11.21 -20.64 15.94
CA GLU A 15 -10.20 -19.94 16.73
C GLU A 15 -8.78 -20.12 16.13
N GLU A 16 -8.44 -21.32 15.66
CA GLU A 16 -7.19 -21.57 14.93
C GLU A 16 -7.12 -20.79 13.60
N ILE A 17 -8.22 -20.72 12.85
CA ILE A 17 -8.34 -19.94 11.61
C ILE A 17 -8.24 -18.43 11.88
N LYS A 18 -8.79 -17.94 13.00
CA LYS A 18 -8.62 -16.53 13.40
C LYS A 18 -7.17 -16.23 13.76
N ASN A 19 -6.51 -17.13 14.50
CA ASN A 19 -5.12 -16.97 14.93
C ASN A 19 -4.09 -17.15 13.80
N THR A 20 -4.48 -17.73 12.66
CA THR A 20 -3.63 -17.84 11.46
C THR A 20 -3.68 -16.61 10.56
N LYS A 21 -4.58 -15.63 10.79
CA LYS A 21 -4.58 -14.34 10.09
C LYS A 21 -3.39 -13.49 10.53
N LYS A 22 -2.19 -13.82 10.04
CA LYS A 22 -1.04 -12.93 10.12
C LYS A 22 -1.36 -11.63 9.39
N VAL A 23 -1.25 -10.51 10.10
CA VAL A 23 -1.20 -9.19 9.44
C VAL A 23 -0.08 -9.26 8.40
N PRO A 24 -0.34 -8.94 7.12
CA PRO A 24 0.71 -8.98 6.11
C PRO A 24 1.82 -8.01 6.52
N GLY A 25 2.98 -8.57 6.90
CA GLY A 25 4.15 -7.80 7.33
C GLY A 25 4.74 -6.97 6.20
N LYS A 26 5.78 -6.20 6.48
CA LYS A 26 6.50 -5.43 5.46
C LYS A 26 7.31 -6.35 4.55
N LEU A 27 7.47 -5.97 3.28
CA LEU A 27 8.50 -6.58 2.43
C LEU A 27 9.86 -6.08 2.93
N SER A 28 10.90 -6.92 2.98
CA SER A 28 12.20 -6.46 3.48
C SER A 28 12.77 -5.36 2.60
N ARG A 29 13.54 -4.43 3.20
CA ARG A 29 14.20 -3.34 2.49
C ARG A 29 14.99 -3.81 1.26
N ALA A 30 15.85 -4.80 1.44
CA ALA A 30 16.65 -5.37 0.35
C ALA A 30 15.78 -5.88 -0.81
N LYS A 31 14.62 -6.49 -0.53
CA LYS A 31 13.69 -6.93 -1.58
C LYS A 31 13.00 -5.75 -2.27
N CYS A 32 12.66 -4.69 -1.52
CA CYS A 32 12.11 -3.47 -2.11
C CYS A 32 13.12 -2.82 -3.07
N GLU A 33 14.40 -2.77 -2.70
CA GLU A 33 15.47 -2.28 -3.56
C GLU A 33 15.62 -3.13 -4.83
N THR A 34 15.58 -4.46 -4.71
CA THR A 34 15.56 -5.35 -5.88
C THR A 34 14.36 -5.11 -6.79
N VAL A 35 13.17 -4.83 -6.23
CA VAL A 35 11.97 -4.46 -7.02
C VAL A 35 12.21 -3.19 -7.81
N ILE A 36 12.76 -2.15 -7.17
CA ILE A 36 13.06 -0.86 -7.82
C ILE A 36 14.06 -1.06 -8.95
N GLN A 37 15.16 -1.78 -8.70
CA GLN A 37 16.18 -2.07 -9.72
C GLN A 37 15.61 -2.88 -10.89
N ALA A 38 14.75 -3.86 -10.60
CA ALA A 38 14.08 -4.64 -11.64
C ALA A 38 13.14 -3.77 -12.50
N LEU A 39 12.37 -2.86 -11.89
CA LEU A 39 11.52 -1.91 -12.61
C LEU A 39 12.36 -0.97 -13.47
N MET A 40 13.43 -0.38 -12.92
CA MET A 40 14.37 0.47 -13.67
C MET A 40 14.90 -0.24 -14.91
N LYS A 41 15.37 -1.48 -14.76
CA LYS A 41 15.88 -2.29 -15.87
C LYS A 41 14.82 -2.61 -16.91
N LYS A 42 13.64 -3.11 -16.50
CA LYS A 42 12.54 -3.48 -17.41
C LYS A 42 12.02 -2.30 -18.21
N LYS A 43 11.93 -1.13 -17.55
CA LYS A 43 11.37 0.10 -18.13
C LYS A 43 12.44 1.01 -18.75
N LYS A 44 13.71 0.59 -18.71
CA LYS A 44 14.86 1.38 -19.18
C LYS A 44 14.88 2.79 -18.58
N ILE A 45 14.58 2.88 -17.28
CA ILE A 45 14.62 4.12 -16.51
C ILE A 45 15.96 4.16 -15.77
N GLU A 46 16.84 5.08 -16.16
CA GLU A 46 18.18 5.19 -15.55
C GLU A 46 18.16 5.93 -14.22
N LYS A 47 17.18 6.81 -14.01
CA LYS A 47 17.14 7.67 -12.83
C LYS A 47 16.16 7.17 -11.77
N LEU A 48 16.67 7.05 -10.54
CA LEU A 48 15.92 6.55 -9.38
C LEU A 48 14.73 7.46 -9.02
N ASP A 49 14.90 8.77 -9.13
CA ASP A 49 13.87 9.78 -8.89
C ASP A 49 12.64 9.60 -9.78
N ILE A 50 12.83 9.26 -11.06
CA ILE A 50 11.72 9.01 -11.99
C ILE A 50 10.92 7.77 -11.59
N VAL A 51 11.60 6.65 -11.29
CA VAL A 51 10.88 5.41 -10.91
C VAL A 51 10.20 5.56 -9.55
N MET A 52 10.83 6.24 -8.59
CA MET A 52 10.23 6.49 -7.28
C MET A 52 9.09 7.49 -7.35
N GLY A 53 9.17 8.51 -8.21
CA GLY A 53 8.07 9.41 -8.50
C GLY A 53 6.86 8.65 -9.07
N LEU A 54 7.08 7.81 -10.09
CA LEU A 54 6.01 6.98 -10.67
C LEU A 54 5.38 6.03 -9.64
N ILE A 55 6.21 5.33 -8.86
CA ILE A 55 5.72 4.45 -7.78
C ILE A 55 4.88 5.24 -6.77
N SER A 56 5.34 6.44 -6.39
CA SER A 56 4.65 7.29 -5.42
C SER A 56 3.29 7.75 -5.93
N ILE A 57 3.21 8.25 -7.17
CA ILE A 57 1.93 8.63 -7.80
C ILE A 57 0.96 7.46 -7.82
N ILE A 58 1.41 6.27 -8.26
CA ILE A 58 0.54 5.09 -8.36
C ILE A 58 0.11 4.61 -6.97
N ALA A 59 1.02 4.61 -5.98
CA ALA A 59 0.72 4.20 -4.62
C ALA A 59 -0.30 5.14 -3.96
N GLN A 60 -0.09 6.45 -4.09
CA GLN A 60 -0.96 7.50 -3.58
C GLN A 60 -2.31 7.54 -4.32
N SER A 61 -2.37 7.15 -5.59
CA SER A 61 -3.62 7.05 -6.37
C SER A 61 -4.40 5.75 -6.11
N GLY A 62 -4.07 5.01 -5.05
CA GLY A 62 -4.80 3.81 -4.63
C GLY A 62 -4.35 2.51 -5.30
N GLY A 63 -3.23 2.50 -6.03
CA GLY A 63 -2.70 1.32 -6.72
C GLY A 63 -2.39 0.12 -5.82
N THR A 64 -2.22 0.38 -4.51
CA THR A 64 -2.01 -0.64 -3.47
C THR A 64 -3.26 -1.45 -3.13
N ASN A 65 -4.46 -1.00 -3.56
CA ASN A 65 -5.70 -1.74 -3.36
C ASN A 65 -5.74 -3.03 -4.18
N LYS A 66 -6.31 -4.10 -3.61
CA LYS A 66 -6.45 -5.39 -4.31
C LYS A 66 -7.29 -5.27 -5.57
N SER A 67 -8.34 -4.45 -5.52
CA SER A 67 -9.25 -4.13 -6.62
C SER A 67 -8.75 -3.01 -7.53
N ALA A 68 -7.65 -2.32 -7.20
CA ALA A 68 -7.07 -1.36 -8.12
C ALA A 68 -6.66 -2.12 -9.38
N GLY A 69 -7.37 -1.83 -10.47
CA GLY A 69 -7.15 -2.49 -11.75
C GLY A 69 -5.70 -2.39 -12.18
N THR A 70 -5.29 -3.28 -13.08
CA THR A 70 -3.98 -3.23 -13.73
C THR A 70 -3.73 -1.92 -14.48
N ASN A 71 -4.80 -1.15 -14.74
CA ASN A 71 -4.82 -0.01 -15.64
C ASN A 71 -4.50 1.34 -14.96
N LEU A 72 -4.26 1.38 -13.64
CA LEU A 72 -3.81 2.62 -13.01
C LEU A 72 -2.37 2.90 -13.48
N GLU A 73 -2.24 3.83 -14.41
CA GLU A 73 -1.04 4.14 -15.15
C GLU A 73 -0.73 5.63 -15.03
N HIS A 74 0.56 5.95 -14.87
CA HIS A 74 1.03 7.32 -14.85
C HIS A 74 2.32 7.45 -15.65
N SER A 75 2.61 8.68 -16.09
CA SER A 75 3.81 9.02 -16.83
C SER A 75 4.55 10.20 -16.20
N ILE A 76 5.88 10.13 -16.26
CA ILE A 76 6.79 11.25 -15.98
C ILE A 76 7.72 11.35 -17.18
N LYS A 77 7.64 12.47 -17.92
CA LYS A 77 8.32 12.66 -19.21
C LYS A 77 7.91 11.54 -20.18
N ASN A 78 8.89 10.77 -20.70
CA ASN A 78 8.68 9.68 -21.64
C ASN A 78 8.65 8.30 -20.96
N HIS A 79 8.53 8.26 -19.63
CA HIS A 79 8.48 7.01 -18.87
C HIS A 79 7.09 6.80 -18.30
N THR A 80 6.55 5.61 -18.54
CA THR A 80 5.22 5.20 -18.09
C THR A 80 5.35 3.97 -17.21
N LEU A 81 4.60 3.92 -16.12
CA LEU A 81 4.51 2.76 -15.24
C LEU A 81 3.06 2.57 -14.83
N ASN A 82 2.61 1.33 -14.71
CA ASN A 82 1.29 1.02 -14.17
C ASN A 82 1.34 0.09 -12.95
N ALA A 83 0.24 0.07 -12.19
CA ALA A 83 0.12 -0.74 -10.99
C ALA A 83 0.28 -2.24 -11.26
N GLY A 84 -0.13 -2.72 -12.45
CA GLY A 84 0.04 -4.11 -12.86
C GLY A 84 1.51 -4.52 -12.96
N GLU A 85 2.34 -3.69 -13.60
CA GLU A 85 3.78 -3.91 -13.76
C GLU A 85 4.52 -3.95 -12.42
N ILE A 86 4.15 -3.06 -11.49
CA ILE A 86 4.69 -3.05 -10.12
C ILE A 86 4.31 -4.33 -9.38
N LYS A 87 3.02 -4.70 -9.41
CA LYS A 87 2.52 -5.92 -8.76
C LYS A 87 3.21 -7.16 -9.32
N ALA A 88 3.33 -7.27 -10.65
CA ALA A 88 4.02 -8.38 -11.31
C ALA A 88 5.49 -8.46 -10.90
N THR A 89 6.21 -7.33 -10.89
CA THR A 89 7.63 -7.31 -10.50
C THR A 89 7.83 -7.67 -9.02
N ILE A 90 6.94 -7.24 -8.13
CA ILE A 90 6.95 -7.68 -6.72
C ILE A 90 6.74 -9.19 -6.64
N LYS A 91 5.82 -9.75 -7.42
CA LYS A 91 5.51 -11.19 -7.40
C LYS A 91 6.63 -12.06 -7.97
N GLU A 92 7.41 -11.55 -8.92
CA GLU A 92 8.61 -12.24 -9.42
C GLU A 92 9.70 -12.36 -8.34
N ILE A 93 9.84 -11.35 -7.46
CA ILE A 93 10.88 -11.30 -6.43
C ILE A 93 10.44 -11.97 -5.12
N GLU A 94 9.18 -11.76 -4.73
CA GLU A 94 8.57 -12.36 -3.55
C GLU A 94 7.11 -12.75 -3.87
N PRO A 95 6.87 -14.01 -4.27
CA PRO A 95 5.56 -14.48 -4.75
C PRO A 95 4.40 -14.24 -3.78
N LYS A 96 4.68 -14.16 -2.47
CA LYS A 96 3.65 -13.92 -1.44
C LYS A 96 3.47 -12.44 -1.10
N ALA A 97 4.35 -11.55 -1.53
CA ALA A 97 4.27 -10.13 -1.24
C ALA A 97 3.18 -9.44 -2.06
N THR A 98 2.74 -8.28 -1.57
CA THR A 98 1.76 -7.41 -2.21
C THR A 98 2.32 -6.00 -2.34
N PHE A 99 1.75 -5.22 -3.24
CA PHE A 99 2.18 -3.82 -3.42
C PHE A 99 2.02 -2.98 -2.14
N ARG A 100 0.98 -3.23 -1.34
CA ARG A 100 0.83 -2.59 -0.02
C ARG A 100 1.97 -2.93 0.94
N GLN A 101 2.48 -4.17 0.94
CA GLN A 101 3.60 -4.56 1.81
C GLN A 101 4.92 -3.92 1.39
N PHE A 102 5.12 -3.73 0.07
CA PHE A 102 6.20 -2.90 -0.46
C PHE A 102 6.05 -1.45 0.03
N CYS A 103 4.86 -0.85 -0.11
CA CYS A 103 4.65 0.55 0.28
C CYS A 103 4.81 0.79 1.78
N ARG A 104 4.46 -0.17 2.65
CA ARG A 104 4.67 -0.08 4.11
C ARG A 104 6.14 -0.07 4.52
N GLU A 105 7.00 -0.68 3.70
CA GLU A 105 8.45 -0.60 3.89
C GLU A 105 8.98 0.74 3.38
N MET A 106 8.55 1.15 2.20
CA MET A 106 9.00 2.38 1.51
C MET A 106 8.18 3.63 1.89
N GLN A 107 7.43 3.58 2.99
CA GLN A 107 6.37 4.54 3.31
C GLN A 107 6.88 5.97 3.51
N ASN A 108 8.12 6.12 3.99
CA ASN A 108 8.73 7.42 4.22
C ASN A 108 9.31 7.99 2.92
N GLU A 109 9.94 7.17 2.08
CA GLU A 109 10.40 7.58 0.76
C GLU A 109 9.22 8.00 -0.11
N ILE A 110 8.18 7.17 -0.19
CA ILE A 110 6.96 7.50 -0.94
C ILE A 110 6.35 8.81 -0.45
N GLN A 111 6.34 9.04 0.87
CA GLN A 111 5.84 10.29 1.43
C GLN A 111 6.70 11.49 1.04
N ALA A 112 8.04 11.37 1.10
CA ALA A 112 8.93 12.45 0.71
C ALA A 112 8.71 12.86 -0.76
N TYR A 113 8.65 11.89 -1.68
CA TYR A 113 8.32 12.16 -3.08
C TYR A 113 6.91 12.76 -3.24
N ALA A 114 5.93 12.25 -2.51
CA ALA A 114 4.56 12.76 -2.58
C ALA A 114 4.44 14.19 -2.06
N GLN A 115 5.19 14.57 -1.03
CA GLN A 115 5.20 15.94 -0.52
C GLN A 115 5.85 16.91 -1.51
N GLU A 116 7.02 16.56 -2.04
CA GLU A 116 7.73 17.40 -3.03
C GLU A 116 6.97 17.55 -4.35
N LEU A 117 6.18 16.53 -4.72
CA LEU A 117 5.37 16.52 -5.95
C LEU A 117 3.91 16.93 -5.71
N GLU A 118 3.55 17.31 -4.48
CA GLU A 118 2.18 17.67 -4.10
C GLU A 118 1.12 16.61 -4.50
N ILE A 119 1.43 15.33 -4.24
CA ILE A 119 0.56 14.19 -4.51
C ILE A 119 -0.17 13.79 -3.24
N GLU A 120 -1.49 13.99 -3.23
CA GLU A 120 -2.36 13.58 -2.14
C GLU A 120 -2.55 12.06 -2.09
N GLY A 121 -2.74 11.49 -0.89
CA GLY A 121 -3.01 10.06 -0.74
C GLY A 121 -4.44 9.65 -1.11
N ASP A 122 -4.67 8.34 -1.22
CA ASP A 122 -5.92 7.77 -1.77
C ASP A 122 -7.14 8.03 -0.89
N LEU A 123 -6.92 8.46 0.35
CA LEU A 123 -7.94 8.75 1.36
C LEU A 123 -8.02 10.25 1.70
N SER A 124 -7.28 11.12 1.00
CA SER A 124 -7.23 12.57 1.25
C SER A 124 -8.60 13.24 1.17
N MET A 125 -9.38 12.97 0.14
CA MET A 125 -10.74 13.51 0.00
C MET A 125 -11.65 13.08 1.15
N GLN A 126 -11.57 11.80 1.56
CA GLN A 126 -12.35 11.30 2.69
C GLN A 126 -11.89 11.97 3.99
N ALA A 127 -10.57 12.15 4.18
CA ALA A 127 -10.02 12.85 5.33
C ALA A 127 -10.51 14.29 5.42
N ARG A 128 -10.61 15.02 4.29
CA ARG A 128 -11.14 16.39 4.26
C ARG A 128 -12.64 16.46 4.52
N ASN A 129 -13.41 15.45 4.15
CA ASN A 129 -14.82 15.39 4.50
C ASN A 129 -15.02 15.25 6.02
N ASP A 130 -14.16 14.48 6.68
CA ASP A 130 -14.24 14.25 8.14
C ASP A 130 -13.51 15.33 8.96
N MET A 131 -12.45 15.92 8.40
CA MET A 131 -11.58 16.94 8.99
C MET A 131 -11.27 18.03 7.95
N PRO A 132 -12.16 19.03 7.77
CA PRO A 132 -12.04 20.04 6.72
C PRO A 132 -10.73 20.85 6.71
N GLU A 133 -10.03 20.90 7.83
CA GLU A 133 -8.78 21.63 8.02
C GLU A 133 -7.50 20.87 7.59
N VAL A 134 -7.63 19.67 6.99
CA VAL A 134 -6.48 18.91 6.47
C VAL A 134 -5.74 19.71 5.39
N SER A 135 -4.52 20.11 5.72
CA SER A 135 -3.62 20.83 4.82
C SER A 135 -3.16 19.96 3.64
N MET A 136 -2.55 20.58 2.63
CA MET A 136 -1.94 19.84 1.51
C MET A 136 -0.87 18.86 1.98
N VAL A 137 0.00 19.30 2.90
CA VAL A 137 1.07 18.45 3.47
C VAL A 137 0.46 17.27 4.22
N GLU A 138 -0.57 17.48 5.04
CA GLU A 138 -1.28 16.40 5.72
C GLU A 138 -2.00 15.46 4.75
N ALA A 139 -2.57 15.97 3.66
CA ALA A 139 -3.25 15.17 2.64
C ALA A 139 -2.31 14.18 1.95
N THR A 140 -1.00 14.48 1.86
CA THR A 140 -0.01 13.51 1.34
C THR A 140 0.19 12.30 2.25
N TRP A 141 -0.15 12.41 3.54
CA TRP A 141 -0.11 11.29 4.49
C TRP A 141 -1.38 10.43 4.47
N CYS A 142 -2.47 10.88 3.85
CA CYS A 142 -3.77 10.21 3.84
C CYS A 142 -3.82 9.04 2.87
N SER A 143 -2.99 8.01 3.10
CA SER A 143 -2.91 6.81 2.27
C SER A 143 -3.05 5.52 3.07
N ASN A 144 -3.66 4.50 2.46
CA ASN A 144 -4.01 3.26 3.16
C ASN A 144 -2.81 2.43 3.69
N PHE A 145 -1.58 2.74 3.24
CA PHE A 145 -0.36 2.10 3.71
C PHE A 145 0.35 2.89 4.83
N GLN A 146 -0.17 4.06 5.23
CA GLN A 146 0.43 4.94 6.25
C GLN A 146 -0.13 4.72 7.68
N THR A 147 -1.13 3.86 7.86
CA THR A 147 -1.86 3.68 9.14
C THR A 147 -0.97 3.41 10.36
N ASP A 148 0.13 2.67 10.17
CA ASP A 148 1.06 2.29 11.24
C ASP A 148 2.41 3.04 11.12
N ASN A 149 2.49 4.10 10.32
CA ASN A 149 3.74 4.83 10.12
C ASN A 149 4.07 5.71 11.35
N PRO A 150 5.21 5.48 12.04
CA PRO A 150 5.61 6.33 13.17
C PRO A 150 5.84 7.80 12.78
N CYS A 151 6.25 8.07 11.54
CA CYS A 151 6.51 9.41 11.00
C CYS A 151 5.24 10.16 10.57
N CYS A 152 4.11 9.46 10.41
CA CYS A 152 2.84 10.08 10.05
C CYS A 152 2.34 10.97 11.20
N PRO A 153 1.87 12.22 10.92
CA PRO A 153 1.30 13.10 11.92
C PRO A 153 0.26 12.39 12.77
N LYS A 154 0.35 12.53 14.10
CA LYS A 154 -0.48 11.79 15.06
C LYS A 154 -1.98 11.87 14.72
N LYS A 155 -2.46 13.08 14.42
CA LYS A 155 -3.85 13.36 14.00
C LYS A 155 -4.26 12.52 12.78
N ILE A 156 -3.48 12.57 11.71
CA ILE A 156 -3.77 11.82 10.47
C ILE A 156 -3.69 10.31 10.71
N ARG A 157 -2.69 9.86 11.48
CA ARG A 157 -2.54 8.45 11.84
C ARG A 157 -3.71 7.90 12.65
N GLU A 158 -4.21 8.68 13.61
CA GLU A 158 -5.40 8.32 14.40
C GLU A 158 -6.64 8.24 13.51
N TRP A 159 -6.84 9.23 12.62
CA TRP A 159 -7.92 9.20 11.64
C TRP A 159 -7.83 7.97 10.72
N LEU A 160 -6.65 7.64 10.19
CA LEU A 160 -6.45 6.47 9.34
C LEU A 160 -6.82 5.15 10.05
N LYS A 161 -6.50 5.03 11.35
CA LYS A 161 -6.88 3.88 12.17
C LYS A 161 -8.39 3.78 12.34
N THR A 162 -9.05 4.88 12.67
CA THR A 162 -10.51 4.95 12.79
C THR A 162 -11.20 4.61 11.46
N ASN A 163 -10.76 5.21 10.36
CA ASN A 163 -11.29 4.93 9.03
C ASN A 163 -11.08 3.44 8.64
N GLN A 164 -9.91 2.87 8.94
CA GLN A 164 -9.67 1.45 8.69
C GLN A 164 -10.64 0.56 9.50
N GLN A 165 -10.82 0.83 10.79
CA GLN A 165 -11.75 0.08 11.63
C GLN A 165 -13.18 0.15 11.09
N ASN A 166 -13.66 1.34 10.73
CA ASN A 166 -15.00 1.55 10.19
C ASN A 166 -15.22 0.80 8.86
N ARG A 167 -14.21 0.71 8.00
CA ARG A 167 -14.30 0.01 6.70
C ARG A 167 -14.36 -1.51 6.79
N PHE A 168 -13.89 -2.10 7.89
CA PHE A 168 -13.73 -3.56 8.02
C PHE A 168 -14.52 -4.18 9.18
N ASN A 169 -15.15 -3.39 10.04
CA ASN A 169 -15.99 -3.84 11.15
C ASN A 169 -17.51 -3.80 10.83
N CYS A 170 -17.89 -3.85 9.56
CA CYS A 170 -19.28 -4.04 9.12
C CYS A 170 -19.60 -5.53 8.95
#